data_AF-A0A536GCM1-F1
#
_entry.id   AF-A0A536GCM1-F1
#
_cell.length_a   1.000
_cell.length_b   1.000
_cell.length_c   1.000
_cell.angle_alpha   90.00
_cell.angle_beta   90.00
_cell.angle_gamma   90.00
#
_symmetry.space_group_name_H-M   'P 1'
#
loop_
_entity.id
_entity.type
_entity.pdbx_description
1 polymer ?
#
loop_
_entity_poly.entity_id
_entity_poly.type
_entity_poly.pdbx_seq_one_letter_code
_entity_poly.pdbx_strand_id
1 'polypeptide(L)'
;MGGHFEVPEKTLGTKEPCATAHGSHPPTACREDPTPRLAESSCGPRLAGQPQLGDFGLPQMRYAQMRLPTARYPRQVLIVSIGDLLLDITIVSEGPLQPDDDAPATITLGGGGQAANFCAWTASLGDGARLITRVGDDETGRRLVSDLEARGVEVHAVWAPEPTGAIAVLMGLDGNRAMATHRGASVGLRSGDLEDGWFRDARLLHVPAYSLFVEPIASAARAAIRLVREARGMVAVDLSSAAGLRAYGPARMAYVLARLKPEVLFATEAEAATLAVPLESLAQVPVLKLGSAGCRVFGRIIPAPTVQPIDPTGAGDAFAAAFCSAWLRGATPHESAEQAVSAASRSVLVAGARPS
;
A
#
# COMPACT_ATOMS: atom_id res chain seq x y z
N MET A 1 -46.44 12.95 -31.06
CA MET A 1 -45.98 14.16 -30.36
C MET A 1 -44.47 14.11 -30.31
N GLY A 2 -43.82 14.69 -31.32
CA GLY A 2 -42.36 14.83 -31.36
C GLY A 2 -41.97 16.13 -30.65
N GLY A 3 -41.08 16.04 -29.68
CA GLY A 3 -40.49 17.18 -28.99
C GLY A 3 -39.08 17.40 -29.50
N HIS A 4 -38.92 18.39 -30.37
CA HIS A 4 -37.62 19.02 -30.65
C HIS A 4 -37.21 19.86 -29.43
N PHE A 5 -35.96 19.75 -29.00
CA PHE A 5 -35.34 20.74 -28.12
C PHE A 5 -34.02 21.19 -28.76
N GLU A 6 -34.00 22.48 -29.11
CA GLU A 6 -32.89 23.21 -29.71
C GLU A 6 -31.71 23.37 -28.73
N VAL A 7 -30.50 23.27 -29.27
CA VAL A 7 -29.26 23.72 -28.63
C VAL A 7 -28.89 25.06 -29.27
N PRO A 8 -28.64 26.14 -28.51
CA PRO A 8 -28.21 27.39 -29.12
C PRO A 8 -26.69 27.38 -29.36
N GLU A 9 -26.32 27.46 -30.64
CA GLU A 9 -25.01 27.90 -31.11
C GLU A 9 -24.72 29.33 -30.62
N LYS A 10 -23.51 29.56 -30.11
CA LYS A 10 -22.91 30.90 -30.09
C LYS A 10 -21.63 30.88 -30.90
N THR A 11 -21.70 31.61 -32.01
CA THR A 11 -20.63 31.79 -32.98
C THR A 11 -19.72 32.96 -32.61
N LEU A 12 -18.43 32.73 -32.85
CA LEU A 12 -17.41 33.65 -33.40
C LEU A 12 -17.00 34.92 -32.62
N GLY A 13 -15.71 34.92 -32.25
CA GLY A 13 -14.93 36.11 -31.91
C GLY A 13 -13.46 35.90 -32.27
N THR A 14 -13.16 35.86 -33.57
CA THR A 14 -11.82 35.91 -34.16
C THR A 14 -11.13 37.25 -33.86
N LYS A 15 -9.92 37.22 -33.29
CA LYS A 15 -8.86 38.20 -33.56
C LYS A 15 -7.49 37.54 -33.50
N GLU A 16 -6.87 37.46 -34.67
CA GLU A 16 -5.46 37.13 -34.91
C GLU A 16 -4.68 38.48 -35.12
N PRO A 17 -3.36 38.49 -35.37
CA PRO A 17 -2.31 38.70 -34.37
C PRO A 17 -1.54 40.02 -34.56
N CYS A 18 -0.77 40.45 -33.55
CA CYS A 18 0.22 41.52 -33.71
C CYS A 18 1.62 40.89 -33.80
N ALA A 19 2.26 41.11 -34.95
CA ALA A 19 3.63 40.70 -35.27
C ALA A 19 4.68 41.68 -34.71
N THR A 20 5.95 41.30 -34.90
CA THR A 20 7.26 41.99 -34.68
C THR A 20 8.01 41.49 -33.44
N ALA A 21 9.28 41.12 -33.47
CA ALA A 21 10.28 41.01 -34.54
C ALA A 21 11.36 39.98 -34.15
N HIS A 22 12.00 39.40 -35.16
CA HIS A 22 13.21 38.59 -35.06
C HIS A 22 14.43 39.40 -34.59
N GLY A 23 15.32 38.73 -33.86
CA GLY A 23 16.65 39.23 -33.52
C GLY A 23 17.54 38.11 -32.97
N SER A 24 18.11 37.31 -33.87
CA SER A 24 19.11 36.28 -33.63
C SER A 24 20.52 36.87 -33.49
N HIS A 25 21.33 36.41 -32.52
CA HIS A 25 22.71 35.93 -32.74
C HIS A 25 23.31 35.32 -31.44
N PRO A 26 24.30 34.39 -31.54
CA PRO A 26 24.57 33.33 -30.56
C PRO A 26 25.99 33.44 -29.92
N PRO A 27 26.70 32.37 -29.47
CA PRO A 27 27.33 32.31 -28.14
C PRO A 27 28.86 32.50 -28.18
N THR A 28 29.47 32.86 -27.04
CA THR A 28 30.93 32.82 -26.86
C THR A 28 31.35 31.73 -25.88
N ALA A 29 32.37 31.01 -26.29
CA ALA A 29 32.86 29.74 -25.80
C ALA A 29 33.93 29.86 -24.69
N CYS A 30 34.05 28.75 -23.95
CA CYS A 30 35.25 28.05 -23.45
C CYS A 30 36.50 28.82 -22.98
N ARG A 31 36.94 28.50 -21.74
CA ARG A 31 38.32 28.11 -21.31
C ARG A 31 38.30 27.98 -19.76
N GLU A 32 38.32 26.78 -19.18
CA GLU A 32 39.50 25.98 -18.77
C GLU A 32 40.48 26.67 -17.81
N ASP A 33 40.37 26.29 -16.51
CA ASP A 33 41.39 25.90 -15.49
C ASP A 33 42.70 26.73 -15.27
N PRO A 34 43.44 26.59 -14.12
CA PRO A 34 43.39 25.54 -13.09
C PRO A 34 43.47 26.01 -11.60
N THR A 35 43.31 25.01 -10.72
CA THR A 35 43.68 25.02 -9.29
C THR A 35 45.19 25.21 -9.03
N PRO A 36 45.57 25.61 -7.80
CA PRO A 36 46.77 25.06 -7.19
C PRO A 36 46.53 24.51 -5.78
N ARG A 37 47.31 23.46 -5.48
CA ARG A 37 47.39 22.72 -4.21
C ARG A 37 48.41 23.34 -3.24
N LEU A 38 48.08 23.18 -1.95
CA LEU A 38 48.92 22.94 -0.76
C LEU A 38 49.85 24.05 -0.23
N ALA A 39 49.61 24.42 1.03
CA ALA A 39 50.67 24.69 2.01
C ALA A 39 50.17 24.37 3.44
N GLU A 40 50.93 23.52 4.12
CA GLU A 40 50.83 23.21 5.54
C GLU A 40 51.15 24.45 6.39
N SER A 41 50.40 24.70 7.46
CA SER A 41 50.92 25.50 8.58
C SER A 41 50.29 25.05 9.90
N SER A 42 51.17 24.69 10.81
CA SER A 42 50.93 24.35 12.21
C SER A 42 50.82 25.61 13.06
N CYS A 43 49.71 25.81 13.77
CA CYS A 43 49.68 26.36 15.13
C CYS A 43 48.23 26.37 15.66
N GLY A 44 47.98 25.73 16.81
CA GLY A 44 46.69 25.75 17.49
C GLY A 44 46.37 27.10 18.14
N PRO A 45 45.13 27.29 18.59
CA PRO A 45 44.93 27.12 20.04
C PRO A 45 43.71 26.26 20.40
N ARG A 46 43.85 25.60 21.56
CA ARG A 46 42.81 24.81 22.25
C ARG A 46 41.57 25.67 22.52
N LEU A 47 40.41 25.20 22.09
CA LEU A 47 39.12 25.60 22.63
C LEU A 47 38.29 24.35 22.96
N ALA A 48 37.63 24.46 24.09
CA ALA A 48 37.04 23.41 24.91
C ALA A 48 35.74 22.83 24.33
N GLY A 49 35.45 21.58 24.72
CA GLY A 49 34.08 21.05 24.78
C GLY A 49 33.58 20.34 23.52
N GLN A 50 34.24 19.25 23.12
CA GLN A 50 33.52 18.19 22.40
C GLN A 50 32.70 17.40 23.44
N PRO A 51 31.36 17.31 23.32
CA PRO A 51 30.62 16.35 24.11
C PRO A 51 31.09 14.96 23.66
N GLN A 52 31.67 14.21 24.60
CA GLN A 52 31.90 12.78 24.45
C GLN A 52 30.57 12.16 24.03
N LEU A 53 30.55 11.41 22.91
CA LEU A 53 29.49 10.47 22.61
C LEU A 53 29.52 9.37 23.68
N GLY A 54 29.00 9.70 24.86
CA GLY A 54 28.60 8.73 25.86
C GLY A 54 27.37 8.01 25.32
N ASP A 55 27.58 6.78 24.89
CA ASP A 55 26.68 5.65 25.04
C ASP A 55 25.18 6.01 25.13
N PHE A 56 24.60 6.50 24.04
CA PHE A 56 23.15 6.52 23.88
C PHE A 56 22.70 5.09 23.64
N GLY A 57 22.47 4.37 24.75
CA GLY A 57 21.83 3.06 24.72
C GLY A 57 20.47 3.12 24.02
N LEU A 58 20.40 2.59 22.80
CA LEU A 58 19.19 2.14 22.10
C LEU A 58 19.50 0.72 21.59
N PRO A 59 18.57 -0.28 21.55
CA PRO A 59 17.14 -0.30 21.82
C PRO A 59 16.67 -1.55 22.62
N GLN A 60 17.45 -2.07 23.58
CA GLN A 60 17.05 -3.31 24.31
C GLN A 60 15.73 -3.15 25.09
N MET A 61 15.44 -1.94 25.59
CA MET A 61 14.22 -1.62 26.35
C MET A 61 12.92 -1.76 25.53
N ARG A 62 12.94 -1.49 24.22
CA ARG A 62 11.71 -1.61 23.39
C ARG A 62 11.34 -3.06 23.09
N TYR A 63 12.32 -3.95 22.96
CA TYR A 63 12.07 -5.38 22.75
C TYR A 63 11.34 -6.03 23.94
N ALA A 64 11.69 -5.65 25.17
CA ALA A 64 11.08 -6.20 26.38
C ALA A 64 9.61 -5.78 26.60
N GLN A 65 9.16 -4.69 25.97
CA GLN A 65 7.79 -4.17 26.07
C GLN A 65 6.92 -4.51 24.85
N MET A 66 7.49 -5.15 23.82
CA MET A 66 6.71 -5.59 22.66
C MET A 66 5.80 -6.75 23.06
N ARG A 67 4.57 -6.70 22.55
CA ARG A 67 3.64 -7.83 22.61
C ARG A 67 4.13 -8.90 21.63
N LEU A 68 5.04 -9.73 22.11
CA LEU A 68 5.48 -10.91 21.40
C LEU A 68 4.34 -11.94 21.39
N PRO A 69 4.24 -12.81 20.37
CA PRO A 69 3.35 -13.96 20.42
C PRO A 69 3.66 -14.76 21.70
N THR A 70 2.71 -14.82 22.63
CA THR A 70 2.88 -15.47 23.95
C THR A 70 3.06 -16.99 23.85
N ALA A 71 2.91 -17.55 22.65
CA ALA A 71 3.23 -18.92 22.31
C ALA A 71 3.75 -18.99 20.87
N ARG A 72 4.81 -19.78 20.62
CA ARG A 72 5.10 -20.27 19.26
C ARG A 72 3.90 -21.12 18.86
N TYR A 73 3.02 -20.64 17.97
CA TYR A 73 1.84 -21.39 17.57
C TYR A 73 2.29 -22.63 16.77
N PRO A 74 2.03 -23.86 17.25
CA PRO A 74 2.47 -25.08 16.58
C PRO A 74 1.54 -25.49 15.40
N ARG A 75 0.53 -24.68 15.08
CA ARG A 75 -0.48 -24.91 14.03
C ARG A 75 -0.75 -23.62 13.26
N GLN A 76 -1.24 -23.75 12.02
CA GLN A 76 -1.67 -22.66 11.14
C GLN A 76 -2.35 -21.55 11.92
N VAL A 77 -1.78 -20.35 11.89
CA VAL A 77 -2.35 -19.18 12.55
C VAL A 77 -3.42 -18.59 11.64
N LEU A 78 -4.58 -18.26 12.20
CA LEU A 78 -5.63 -17.56 11.47
C LEU A 78 -5.32 -16.06 11.46
N ILE A 79 -5.13 -15.52 10.26
CA ILE A 79 -4.99 -14.09 10.00
C ILE A 79 -6.25 -13.62 9.26
N VAL A 80 -6.86 -12.56 9.79
CA VAL A 80 -8.04 -11.94 9.21
C VAL A 80 -7.60 -10.65 8.51
N SER A 81 -8.15 -10.36 7.34
CA SER A 81 -8.10 -9.02 6.74
C SER A 81 -9.52 -8.51 6.53
N ILE A 82 -9.73 -7.22 6.77
CA ILE A 82 -11.00 -6.53 6.47
C ILE A 82 -10.76 -5.48 5.40
N GLY A 83 -11.56 -5.48 4.33
CA GLY A 83 -11.43 -4.47 3.29
C GLY A 83 -11.98 -4.87 1.94
N ASP A 84 -11.34 -4.36 0.90
CA ASP A 84 -11.82 -4.41 -0.47
C ASP A 84 -11.53 -5.74 -1.18
N LEU A 85 -12.49 -6.15 -2.00
CA LEU A 85 -12.39 -7.20 -3.01
C LEU A 85 -12.86 -6.58 -4.31
N LEU A 86 -11.94 -6.38 -5.25
CA LEU A 86 -12.17 -5.59 -6.46
C LEU A 86 -11.81 -6.39 -7.71
N LEU A 87 -12.41 -6.03 -8.83
CA LEU A 87 -11.97 -6.46 -10.16
C LEU A 87 -10.83 -5.54 -10.62
N ASP A 88 -9.66 -6.11 -10.87
CA ASP A 88 -8.57 -5.40 -11.51
C ASP A 88 -8.65 -5.58 -13.02
N ILE A 89 -8.64 -4.48 -13.76
CA ILE A 89 -8.67 -4.42 -15.21
C ILE A 89 -7.36 -3.76 -15.64
N THR A 90 -6.45 -4.52 -16.23
CA THR A 90 -5.19 -3.97 -16.74
C THR A 90 -5.31 -3.78 -18.24
N ILE A 91 -5.06 -2.57 -18.72
CA ILE A 91 -5.09 -2.19 -20.13
C ILE A 91 -3.67 -1.76 -20.52
N VAL A 92 -3.04 -2.54 -21.37
CA VAL A 92 -1.74 -2.22 -21.96
C VAL A 92 -1.96 -1.86 -23.41
N SER A 93 -1.87 -0.56 -23.73
CA SER A 93 -2.04 -0.11 -25.10
C SER A 93 -0.77 -0.36 -25.91
N GLU A 94 -0.94 -0.79 -27.16
CA GLU A 94 0.16 -0.98 -28.12
C GLU A 94 0.61 0.35 -28.75
N GLY A 95 -0.22 1.38 -28.63
CA GLY A 95 -0.01 2.72 -29.17
C GLY A 95 -0.44 3.82 -28.19
N PRO A 96 -0.28 5.10 -28.54
CA PRO A 96 -0.90 6.18 -27.79
C PRO A 96 -2.43 6.11 -27.95
N LEU A 97 -3.18 6.20 -26.85
CA LEU A 97 -4.64 6.36 -26.91
C LEU A 97 -4.99 7.74 -27.45
N GLN A 98 -5.73 7.79 -28.57
CA GLN A 98 -6.21 9.02 -29.20
C GLN A 98 -7.73 9.17 -29.04
N PRO A 99 -8.26 10.40 -28.97
CA PRO A 99 -9.70 10.63 -29.08
C PRO A 99 -10.25 10.03 -30.37
N ASP A 100 -11.42 9.39 -30.28
CA ASP A 100 -12.15 8.78 -31.40
C ASP A 100 -11.38 7.67 -32.16
N ASP A 101 -10.39 7.04 -31.51
CA ASP A 101 -9.59 5.94 -32.06
C ASP A 101 -9.92 4.59 -31.39
N ASP A 102 -9.71 3.50 -32.12
CA ASP A 102 -9.86 2.10 -31.66
C ASP A 102 -8.47 1.46 -31.54
N ALA A 103 -7.69 1.99 -30.61
CA ALA A 103 -6.29 1.62 -30.43
C ALA A 103 -6.15 0.17 -29.91
N PRO A 104 -5.35 -0.69 -30.56
CA PRO A 104 -5.06 -2.03 -30.08
C PRO A 104 -4.52 -2.03 -28.65
N ALA A 105 -5.05 -2.91 -27.82
CA ALA A 105 -4.63 -3.06 -26.43
C ALA A 105 -4.79 -4.50 -25.94
N THR A 106 -3.87 -4.92 -25.09
CA THR A 106 -4.04 -6.13 -24.28
C THR A 106 -4.82 -5.78 -23.02
N ILE A 107 -5.99 -6.40 -22.85
CA ILE A 107 -6.84 -6.21 -21.66
C ILE A 107 -6.86 -7.51 -20.85
N THR A 108 -6.42 -7.42 -19.60
CA THR A 108 -6.41 -8.54 -18.65
C THR A 108 -7.32 -8.25 -17.47
N LEU A 109 -8.07 -9.27 -17.05
CA LEU A 109 -8.94 -9.19 -15.87
C LEU A 109 -8.37 -10.07 -14.76
N GLY A 110 -8.30 -9.53 -13.54
CA GLY A 110 -7.82 -10.22 -12.37
C GLY A 110 -8.58 -9.82 -11.11
N GLY A 111 -8.33 -10.54 -10.01
CA GLY A 111 -8.82 -10.12 -8.70
C GLY A 111 -7.83 -9.20 -8.01
N GLY A 112 -8.34 -8.10 -7.49
CA GLY A 112 -7.60 -7.11 -6.72
C GLY A 112 -8.20 -6.85 -5.34
N GLY A 113 -7.87 -5.69 -4.78
CA GLY A 113 -8.18 -5.30 -3.41
C GLY A 113 -7.06 -5.69 -2.45
N GLN A 114 -6.55 -4.72 -1.70
CA GLN A 114 -5.38 -4.93 -0.83
C GLN A 114 -5.68 -5.96 0.26
N ALA A 115 -6.88 -5.94 0.84
CA ALA A 115 -7.28 -6.93 1.83
C ALA A 115 -7.35 -8.35 1.24
N ALA A 116 -7.92 -8.47 0.03
CA ALA A 116 -8.04 -9.73 -0.67
C ALA A 116 -6.69 -10.31 -1.09
N ASN A 117 -5.79 -9.48 -1.63
CA ASN A 117 -4.45 -9.88 -2.03
C ASN A 117 -3.63 -10.35 -0.82
N PHE A 118 -3.68 -9.61 0.29
CA PHE A 118 -3.05 -10.00 1.54
C PHE A 118 -3.51 -11.39 2.00
N CYS A 119 -4.82 -11.67 1.95
CA CYS A 119 -5.35 -12.98 2.31
C CYS A 119 -4.90 -14.10 1.36
N ALA A 120 -4.89 -13.85 0.05
CA ALA A 120 -4.41 -14.83 -0.93
C ALA A 120 -2.94 -15.18 -0.69
N TRP A 121 -2.09 -14.18 -0.41
CA TRP A 121 -0.69 -14.43 -0.05
C TRP A 121 -0.55 -15.16 1.28
N THR A 122 -1.34 -14.80 2.29
CA THR A 122 -1.37 -15.50 3.59
C THR A 122 -1.69 -16.99 3.40
N ALA A 123 -2.71 -17.32 2.61
CA ALA A 123 -3.08 -18.70 2.31
C ALA A 123 -1.96 -19.45 1.56
N SER A 124 -1.32 -18.80 0.58
CA SER A 124 -0.19 -19.39 -0.17
C SER A 124 1.04 -19.68 0.69
N LEU A 125 1.20 -18.96 1.81
CA LEU A 125 2.27 -19.19 2.79
C LEU A 125 1.94 -20.34 3.76
N GLY A 126 0.76 -20.94 3.62
CA GLY A 126 0.28 -22.06 4.42
C GLY A 126 -0.43 -21.67 5.72
N ASP A 127 -0.69 -20.38 5.96
CA ASP A 127 -1.42 -19.90 7.13
C ASP A 127 -2.93 -19.81 6.84
N GLY A 128 -3.76 -19.86 7.88
CA GLY A 128 -5.20 -19.69 7.72
C GLY A 128 -5.51 -18.23 7.37
N ALA A 129 -6.22 -18.00 6.27
CA ALA A 129 -6.59 -16.67 5.81
C ALA A 129 -8.10 -16.49 5.80
N ARG A 130 -8.58 -15.38 6.37
CA ARG A 130 -9.99 -15.02 6.34
C ARG A 130 -10.17 -13.59 5.86
N LEU A 131 -10.99 -13.40 4.84
CA LEU A 131 -11.34 -12.08 4.31
C LEU A 131 -12.75 -11.70 4.80
N ILE A 132 -12.89 -10.50 5.36
CA ILE A 132 -14.19 -9.88 5.64
C ILE A 132 -14.37 -8.72 4.67
N THR A 133 -15.40 -8.78 3.83
CA THR A 133 -15.58 -7.83 2.74
C THR A 133 -17.06 -7.59 2.42
N ARG A 134 -17.32 -6.53 1.65
CA ARG A 134 -18.62 -6.27 1.01
C ARG A 134 -18.42 -6.22 -0.49
N VAL A 135 -19.28 -6.94 -1.21
CA VAL A 135 -19.15 -7.17 -2.65
C VAL A 135 -20.53 -7.12 -3.31
N GLY A 136 -20.60 -6.81 -4.60
CA GLY A 136 -21.86 -6.80 -5.32
C GLY A 136 -22.43 -8.21 -5.47
N ASP A 137 -23.74 -8.34 -5.39
CA ASP A 137 -24.50 -9.56 -5.74
C ASP A 137 -24.62 -9.69 -7.26
N ASP A 138 -23.46 -9.69 -7.92
CA ASP A 138 -23.30 -9.80 -9.36
C ASP A 138 -22.33 -10.93 -9.72
N GLU A 139 -22.23 -11.23 -11.02
CA GLU A 139 -21.36 -12.30 -11.52
C GLU A 139 -19.89 -12.05 -11.18
N THR A 140 -19.44 -10.79 -11.27
CA THR A 140 -18.09 -10.38 -10.90
C THR A 140 -17.79 -10.70 -9.44
N GLY A 141 -18.70 -10.35 -8.53
CA GLY A 141 -18.58 -10.61 -7.11
C GLY A 141 -18.49 -12.10 -6.81
N ARG A 142 -19.41 -12.91 -7.38
CA ARG A 142 -19.38 -14.38 -7.23
C ARG A 142 -18.07 -14.98 -7.74
N ARG A 143 -17.59 -14.53 -8.90
CA ARG A 143 -16.31 -14.98 -9.47
C ARG A 143 -15.12 -14.63 -8.57
N LEU A 144 -15.06 -13.40 -8.06
CA LEU A 144 -13.95 -12.94 -7.22
C LEU A 144 -13.91 -13.65 -5.86
N VAL A 145 -15.08 -13.92 -5.26
CA VAL A 145 -15.19 -14.72 -4.02
C VAL A 145 -14.73 -16.15 -4.29
N SER A 146 -15.24 -16.78 -5.35
CA SER A 146 -14.87 -18.15 -5.71
C SER A 146 -13.36 -18.31 -6.01
N ASP A 147 -12.71 -17.33 -6.65
CA ASP A 147 -11.26 -17.34 -6.87
C ASP A 147 -10.46 -17.35 -5.55
N LEU A 148 -10.90 -16.59 -4.54
CA LEU A 148 -10.24 -16.58 -3.23
C LEU A 148 -10.47 -17.87 -2.46
N GLU A 149 -11.69 -18.40 -2.49
CA GLU A 149 -12.03 -19.68 -1.85
C GLU A 149 -11.25 -20.84 -2.46
N ALA A 150 -11.08 -20.87 -3.79
CA ALA A 150 -10.24 -21.85 -4.49
C ALA A 150 -8.76 -21.78 -4.06
N ARG A 151 -8.32 -20.63 -3.53
CA ARG A 151 -6.97 -20.41 -2.97
C ARG A 151 -6.88 -20.71 -1.48
N GLY A 152 -7.95 -21.23 -0.87
CA GLY A 152 -7.99 -21.58 0.54
C GLY A 152 -8.25 -20.40 1.48
N VAL A 153 -8.73 -19.27 0.97
CA VAL A 153 -9.18 -18.14 1.80
C VAL A 153 -10.63 -18.37 2.23
N GLU A 154 -10.91 -18.26 3.52
CA GLU A 154 -12.28 -18.22 4.03
C GLU A 154 -12.87 -16.82 3.82
N VAL A 155 -13.91 -16.68 2.99
CA VAL A 155 -14.48 -15.37 2.65
C VAL A 155 -15.82 -15.16 3.34
N HIS A 156 -15.89 -14.16 4.21
CA HIS A 156 -17.14 -13.63 4.75
C HIS A 156 -17.54 -12.40 3.93
N ALA A 157 -18.37 -12.65 2.91
CA ALA A 157 -18.85 -11.64 1.98
C ALA A 157 -20.26 -11.15 2.36
N VAL A 158 -20.38 -9.85 2.58
CA VAL A 158 -21.68 -9.17 2.62
C VAL A 158 -22.09 -8.85 1.19
N TRP A 159 -23.12 -9.53 0.70
CA TRP A 159 -23.66 -9.33 -0.65
C TRP A 159 -24.55 -8.09 -0.72
N ALA A 160 -24.35 -7.26 -1.74
CA ALA A 160 -24.96 -5.95 -1.86
C ALA A 160 -25.58 -5.72 -3.25
N PRO A 161 -26.68 -4.95 -3.37
CA PRO A 161 -27.24 -4.61 -4.68
C PRO A 161 -26.35 -3.66 -5.49
N GLU A 162 -25.44 -2.90 -4.86
CA GLU A 162 -24.46 -2.09 -5.56
C GLU A 162 -23.45 -2.97 -6.31
N PRO A 163 -22.97 -2.54 -7.50
CA PRO A 163 -22.02 -3.32 -8.28
C PRO A 163 -20.71 -3.57 -7.53
N THR A 164 -20.09 -4.71 -7.82
CA THR A 164 -18.73 -5.03 -7.40
C THR A 164 -17.76 -3.94 -7.86
N GLY A 165 -16.86 -3.54 -6.97
CA GLY A 165 -15.87 -2.50 -7.28
C GLY A 165 -14.85 -2.97 -8.31
N ALA A 166 -14.30 -2.03 -9.07
CA ALA A 166 -13.29 -2.29 -10.09
C ALA A 166 -12.23 -1.19 -10.13
N ILE A 167 -11.02 -1.56 -10.50
CA ILE A 167 -9.91 -0.64 -10.77
C ILE A 167 -9.42 -0.91 -12.19
N ALA A 168 -9.49 0.10 -13.04
CA ALA A 168 -8.84 0.07 -14.34
C ALA A 168 -7.46 0.72 -14.24
N VAL A 169 -6.42 -0.02 -14.59
CA VAL A 169 -5.03 0.42 -14.67
C VAL A 169 -4.67 0.51 -16.15
N LEU A 170 -4.46 1.73 -16.62
CA LEU A 170 -3.95 2.01 -17.96
C LEU A 170 -2.44 2.19 -17.91
N MET A 171 -1.74 1.36 -18.67
CA MET A 171 -0.30 1.44 -18.88
C MET A 171 0.00 2.26 -20.14
N GLY A 172 0.67 3.40 -19.97
CA GLY A 172 1.22 4.18 -21.07
C GLY A 172 2.50 3.54 -21.64
N LEU A 173 2.81 3.87 -22.89
CA LEU A 173 4.02 3.39 -23.59
C LEU A 173 5.33 3.83 -22.90
N ASP A 174 5.28 4.93 -22.15
CA ASP A 174 6.37 5.47 -21.35
C ASP A 174 6.54 4.77 -19.99
N GLY A 175 5.72 3.75 -19.72
CA GLY A 175 5.70 3.03 -18.45
C GLY A 175 4.92 3.74 -17.34
N ASN A 176 4.32 4.91 -17.61
CA ASN A 176 3.46 5.58 -16.65
C ASN A 176 2.14 4.84 -16.48
N ARG A 177 1.60 4.86 -15.26
CA ARG A 177 0.33 4.21 -14.93
C ARG A 177 -0.72 5.27 -14.60
N ALA A 178 -1.88 5.18 -15.23
CA ALA A 178 -3.08 5.91 -14.84
C ALA A 178 -4.09 4.93 -14.24
N MET A 179 -4.80 5.33 -13.18
CA MET A 179 -5.77 4.48 -12.50
C MET A 179 -7.13 5.16 -12.44
N ALA A 180 -8.17 4.44 -12.84
CA ALA A 180 -9.56 4.81 -12.61
C ALA A 180 -10.19 3.80 -11.66
N THR A 181 -10.69 4.27 -10.51
CA THR A 181 -11.20 3.39 -9.45
C THR A 181 -12.67 3.65 -9.19
N HIS A 182 -13.48 2.60 -9.35
CA HIS A 182 -14.85 2.56 -8.88
C HIS A 182 -14.93 1.61 -7.67
N ARG A 183 -15.10 2.16 -6.47
CA ARG A 183 -15.06 1.33 -5.24
C ARG A 183 -16.29 0.43 -5.05
N GLY A 184 -17.40 0.72 -5.73
CA GLY A 184 -18.61 -0.09 -5.69
C GLY A 184 -19.08 -0.44 -4.28
N ALA A 185 -19.56 -1.66 -4.11
CA ALA A 185 -20.08 -2.17 -2.85
C ALA A 185 -19.08 -2.11 -1.67
N SER A 186 -17.76 -2.18 -1.92
CA SER A 186 -16.75 -2.40 -0.89
C SER A 186 -16.69 -1.32 0.19
N VAL A 187 -16.93 -0.04 -0.17
CA VAL A 187 -16.89 1.06 0.81
C VAL A 187 -18.11 1.08 1.74
N GLY A 188 -19.16 0.31 1.42
CA GLY A 188 -20.41 0.30 2.16
C GLY A 188 -20.48 -0.71 3.31
N LEU A 189 -19.41 -1.44 3.62
CA LEU A 189 -19.36 -2.37 4.75
C LEU A 189 -19.63 -1.63 6.07
N ARG A 190 -20.53 -2.14 6.91
CA ARG A 190 -20.96 -1.51 8.16
C ARG A 190 -20.55 -2.34 9.35
N SER A 191 -20.45 -1.70 10.52
CA SER A 191 -20.17 -2.41 11.77
C SER A 191 -21.26 -3.42 12.14
N GLY A 192 -22.52 -3.17 11.75
CA GLY A 192 -23.63 -4.10 11.99
C GLY A 192 -23.62 -5.33 11.08
N ASP A 193 -22.77 -5.35 10.04
CA ASP A 193 -22.62 -6.51 9.17
C ASP A 193 -21.59 -7.51 9.73
N LEU A 194 -20.89 -7.16 10.82
CA LEU A 194 -19.84 -7.98 11.41
C LEU A 194 -20.41 -8.95 12.44
N GLU A 195 -19.97 -10.20 12.40
CA GLU A 195 -20.27 -11.19 13.43
C GLU A 195 -19.05 -11.49 14.31
N ASP A 196 -19.26 -11.54 15.63
CA ASP A 196 -18.21 -11.83 16.62
C ASP A 196 -17.47 -13.16 16.33
N GLY A 197 -18.20 -14.15 15.81
CA GLY A 197 -17.67 -15.47 15.46
C GLY A 197 -16.55 -15.41 14.42
N TRP A 198 -16.54 -14.40 13.55
CA TRP A 198 -15.54 -14.25 12.49
C TRP A 198 -14.16 -13.85 13.03
N PHE A 199 -14.05 -13.46 14.30
CA PHE A 199 -12.80 -12.96 14.89
C PHE A 199 -12.26 -13.81 16.05
N ARG A 200 -13.05 -14.78 16.55
CA ARG A 200 -12.74 -15.51 17.80
C ARG A 200 -11.38 -16.19 17.80
N ASP A 201 -10.97 -16.77 16.68
CA ASP A 201 -9.70 -17.49 16.55
C ASP A 201 -8.60 -16.66 15.86
N ALA A 202 -8.91 -15.41 15.48
CA ALA A 202 -7.97 -14.54 14.80
C ALA A 202 -6.79 -14.19 15.71
N ARG A 203 -5.57 -14.39 15.22
CA ARG A 203 -4.34 -13.98 15.92
C ARG A 203 -3.86 -12.60 15.48
N LEU A 204 -4.25 -12.18 14.28
CA LEU A 204 -3.94 -10.86 13.75
C LEU A 204 -5.05 -10.39 12.82
N LEU A 205 -5.39 -9.11 12.91
CA LEU A 205 -6.20 -8.38 11.95
C LEU A 205 -5.30 -7.48 11.11
N HIS A 206 -5.29 -7.69 9.80
CA HIS A 206 -4.74 -6.78 8.83
C HIS A 206 -5.80 -5.75 8.42
N VAL A 207 -5.44 -4.47 8.47
CA VAL A 207 -6.31 -3.35 8.14
C VAL A 207 -5.61 -2.44 7.13
N PRO A 208 -5.97 -2.51 5.85
CA PRO A 208 -5.62 -1.48 4.87
C PRO A 208 -6.16 -0.12 5.30
N ALA A 209 -5.37 0.95 5.21
CA ALA A 209 -5.82 2.31 5.49
C ALA A 209 -6.97 2.75 4.58
N TYR A 210 -7.12 2.15 3.38
CA TYR A 210 -8.32 2.35 2.55
C TYR A 210 -9.63 2.11 3.32
N SER A 211 -9.64 1.15 4.23
CA SER A 211 -10.78 0.83 5.08
C SER A 211 -10.97 1.79 6.26
N LEU A 212 -10.07 2.76 6.45
CA LEU A 212 -10.14 3.79 7.51
C LEU A 212 -10.47 5.19 6.98
N PHE A 213 -10.41 5.39 5.66
CA PHE A 213 -10.56 6.71 5.05
C PHE A 213 -12.00 7.22 4.98
N VAL A 214 -12.97 6.33 4.74
CA VAL A 214 -14.36 6.72 4.48
C VAL A 214 -15.35 5.93 5.33
N GLU A 215 -16.46 6.56 5.68
CA GLU A 215 -17.58 5.88 6.33
C GLU A 215 -18.50 5.25 5.27
N PRO A 216 -19.20 4.13 5.57
CA PRO A 216 -19.24 3.44 6.87
C PRO A 216 -18.11 2.43 7.15
N ILE A 217 -17.29 2.08 6.16
CA ILE A 217 -16.25 1.05 6.33
C ILE A 217 -15.22 1.39 7.42
N ALA A 218 -14.92 2.67 7.65
CA ALA A 218 -14.05 3.08 8.75
C ALA A 218 -14.62 2.71 10.13
N SER A 219 -15.93 2.80 10.32
CA SER A 219 -16.58 2.31 11.54
C SER A 219 -16.55 0.78 11.62
N ALA A 220 -16.73 0.07 10.51
CA ALA A 220 -16.60 -1.39 10.47
C ALA A 220 -15.17 -1.84 10.83
N ALA A 221 -14.14 -1.24 10.25
CA ALA A 221 -12.74 -1.53 10.55
C ALA A 221 -12.41 -1.30 12.03
N ARG A 222 -12.90 -0.21 12.63
CA ARG A 222 -12.73 0.05 14.08
C ARG A 222 -13.46 -0.98 14.95
N ALA A 223 -14.64 -1.45 14.53
CA ALA A 223 -15.36 -2.52 15.22
C ALA A 223 -14.61 -3.86 15.13
N ALA A 224 -14.11 -4.23 13.95
CA ALA A 224 -13.28 -5.41 13.74
C ALA A 224 -12.00 -5.38 14.61
N ILE A 225 -11.34 -4.22 14.70
CA ILE A 225 -10.17 -4.04 15.58
C ILE A 225 -10.54 -4.32 17.04
N ARG A 226 -11.69 -3.83 17.51
CA ARG A 226 -12.15 -4.12 18.87
C ARG A 226 -12.38 -5.62 19.08
N LEU A 227 -13.11 -6.28 18.18
CA LEU A 227 -13.42 -7.71 18.27
C LEU A 227 -12.16 -8.57 18.31
N VAL A 228 -11.16 -8.25 17.48
CA VAL A 228 -9.87 -8.97 17.50
C VAL A 228 -9.10 -8.70 18.78
N ARG A 229 -9.10 -7.47 19.30
CA ARG A 229 -8.45 -7.17 20.59
C ARG A 229 -9.13 -7.87 21.76
N GLU A 230 -10.47 -7.96 21.77
CA GLU A 230 -11.25 -8.72 22.75
C GLU A 230 -10.90 -10.22 22.70
N ALA A 231 -10.66 -10.76 21.50
CA ALA A 231 -10.12 -12.11 21.28
C ALA A 231 -8.61 -12.24 21.54
N ARG A 232 -7.96 -11.19 22.07
CA ARG A 232 -6.50 -11.11 22.32
C ARG A 232 -5.64 -11.25 21.06
N GLY A 233 -6.17 -11.01 19.87
CA GLY A 233 -5.38 -10.85 18.66
C GLY A 233 -4.60 -9.54 18.60
N MET A 234 -3.77 -9.43 17.57
CA MET A 234 -2.97 -8.24 17.24
C MET A 234 -3.56 -7.51 16.03
N VAL A 235 -3.09 -6.31 15.76
CA VAL A 235 -3.51 -5.46 14.65
C VAL A 235 -2.27 -5.05 13.85
N ALA A 236 -2.31 -5.31 12.55
CA ALA A 236 -1.38 -4.75 11.58
C ALA A 236 -2.12 -3.75 10.69
N VAL A 237 -1.53 -2.58 10.46
CA VAL A 237 -2.09 -1.57 9.56
C VAL A 237 -1.12 -1.32 8.42
N ASP A 238 -1.62 -1.23 7.19
CA ASP A 238 -0.87 -0.71 6.03
C ASP A 238 -1.37 0.70 5.71
N LEU A 239 -0.47 1.66 5.48
CA LEU A 239 -0.84 3.03 5.12
C LEU A 239 -1.44 3.16 3.71
N SER A 240 -1.27 2.13 2.87
CA SER A 240 -1.93 1.88 1.59
C SER A 240 -1.74 2.89 0.45
N SER A 241 -1.74 4.20 0.74
CA SER A 241 -1.69 5.25 -0.29
C SER A 241 -1.31 6.62 0.27
N ALA A 242 -0.22 7.19 -0.25
CA ALA A 242 0.12 8.59 0.00
C ALA A 242 -0.96 9.55 -0.49
N ALA A 243 -1.62 9.27 -1.62
CA ALA A 243 -2.72 10.09 -2.13
C ALA A 243 -3.96 10.01 -1.22
N GLY A 244 -4.31 8.79 -0.79
CA GLY A 244 -5.39 8.57 0.18
C GLY A 244 -5.15 9.28 1.51
N LEU A 245 -3.91 9.23 2.03
CA LEU A 245 -3.51 9.95 3.24
C LEU A 245 -3.67 11.47 3.10
N ARG A 246 -3.26 12.06 1.96
CA ARG A 246 -3.45 13.49 1.70
C ARG A 246 -4.93 13.87 1.67
N ALA A 247 -5.75 13.07 0.99
CA ALA A 247 -7.19 13.30 0.89
C ALA A 247 -7.91 13.16 2.25
N TYR A 248 -7.51 12.17 3.06
CA TYR A 248 -8.10 11.95 4.39
C TYR A 248 -7.64 12.96 5.44
N GLY A 249 -6.42 13.48 5.28
CA GLY A 249 -5.74 14.35 6.21
C GLY A 249 -4.68 13.60 7.02
N PRO A 250 -3.38 13.85 6.79
CA PRO A 250 -2.28 13.15 7.50
C PRO A 250 -2.35 13.26 9.02
N ALA A 251 -2.64 14.46 9.55
CA ALA A 251 -2.80 14.67 11.00
C ALA A 251 -3.97 13.86 11.58
N ARG A 252 -5.06 13.75 10.82
CA ARG A 252 -6.22 12.93 11.20
C ARG A 252 -5.84 11.45 11.23
N MET A 253 -5.12 10.96 10.22
CA MET A 253 -4.64 9.58 10.22
C MET A 253 -3.68 9.31 11.38
N ALA A 254 -2.73 10.21 11.66
CA ALA A 254 -1.82 10.07 12.80
C ALA A 254 -2.59 9.98 14.13
N TYR A 255 -3.63 10.79 14.32
CA TYR A 255 -4.51 10.70 15.49
C TYR A 255 -5.23 9.35 15.57
N VAL A 256 -5.76 8.86 14.44
CA VAL A 256 -6.40 7.53 14.37
C VAL A 256 -5.40 6.43 14.76
N LEU A 257 -4.20 6.42 14.17
CA LEU A 257 -3.16 5.43 14.46
C LEU A 257 -2.70 5.47 15.92
N ALA A 258 -2.51 6.66 16.50
CA ALA A 258 -2.14 6.84 17.90
C ALA A 258 -3.21 6.28 18.87
N ARG A 259 -4.48 6.28 18.47
CA ARG A 259 -5.58 5.67 19.22
C ARG A 259 -5.67 4.16 18.98
N LEU A 260 -5.45 3.71 17.74
CA LEU A 260 -5.50 2.29 17.38
C LEU A 260 -4.31 1.51 17.96
N LYS A 261 -3.13 2.14 18.08
CA LYS A 261 -1.87 1.55 18.55
C LYS A 261 -1.59 0.16 17.93
N PRO A 262 -1.48 0.05 16.60
CA PRO A 262 -1.22 -1.23 15.96
C PRO A 262 0.11 -1.83 16.45
N GLU A 263 0.16 -3.15 16.50
CA GLU A 263 1.39 -3.89 16.77
C GLU A 263 2.38 -3.72 15.61
N VAL A 264 1.89 -3.78 14.36
CA VAL A 264 2.70 -3.60 13.15
C VAL A 264 2.13 -2.47 12.28
N LEU A 265 2.99 -1.59 11.78
CA LEU A 265 2.60 -0.55 10.84
C LEU A 265 3.50 -0.59 9.60
N PHE A 266 2.90 -0.88 8.45
CA PHE A 266 3.57 -0.87 7.16
C PHE A 266 3.38 0.49 6.48
N ALA A 267 4.45 1.01 5.91
CA ALA A 267 4.42 2.23 5.11
C ALA A 267 5.45 2.14 3.98
N THR A 268 5.18 2.76 2.85
CA THR A 268 6.22 3.14 1.88
C THR A 268 6.89 4.45 2.29
N GLU A 269 8.02 4.80 1.68
CA GLU A 269 8.68 6.11 1.91
C GLU A 269 7.75 7.29 1.63
N ALA A 270 6.99 7.21 0.54
CA ALA A 270 6.03 8.25 0.17
C ALA A 270 4.89 8.39 1.19
N GLU A 271 4.38 7.28 1.72
CA GLU A 271 3.33 7.28 2.76
C GLU A 271 3.86 7.81 4.09
N ALA A 272 5.05 7.38 4.52
CA ALA A 272 5.67 7.84 5.75
C ALA A 272 5.98 9.35 5.70
N ALA A 273 6.54 9.82 4.57
CA ALA A 273 6.76 11.24 4.32
C ALA A 273 5.45 12.04 4.33
N THR A 274 4.38 11.48 3.74
CA THR A 274 3.06 12.11 3.73
C THR A 274 2.45 12.20 5.13
N LEU A 275 2.61 11.15 5.95
CA LEU A 275 2.10 11.13 7.32
C LEU A 275 2.81 12.16 8.21
N ALA A 276 4.09 12.42 7.93
CA ALA A 276 4.94 13.41 8.60
C ALA A 276 5.03 13.23 10.12
N VAL A 277 4.91 11.99 10.60
CA VAL A 277 5.03 11.60 12.01
C VAL A 277 5.96 10.38 12.10
N PRO A 278 6.88 10.31 13.09
CA PRO A 278 7.71 9.14 13.29
C PRO A 278 6.87 7.87 13.51
N LEU A 279 7.03 6.86 12.66
CA LEU A 279 6.24 5.63 12.71
C LEU A 279 6.45 4.87 14.03
N GLU A 280 7.64 5.01 14.63
CA GLU A 280 8.04 4.48 15.93
C GLU A 280 7.22 5.01 17.11
N SER A 281 6.45 6.10 16.90
CA SER A 281 5.52 6.65 17.88
C SER A 281 4.09 6.12 17.72
N LEU A 282 3.79 5.48 16.59
CA LEU A 282 2.45 5.04 16.21
C LEU A 282 2.26 3.53 16.34
N ALA A 283 3.34 2.75 16.24
CA ALA A 283 3.29 1.29 16.30
C ALA A 283 4.45 0.71 17.09
N GLN A 284 4.27 -0.53 17.56
CA GLN A 284 5.35 -1.27 18.21
C GLN A 284 6.45 -1.63 17.19
N VAL A 285 6.04 -2.08 15.99
CA VAL A 285 6.93 -2.49 14.90
C VAL A 285 6.62 -1.66 13.65
N PRO A 286 7.31 -0.54 13.46
CA PRO A 286 7.23 0.21 12.21
C PRO A 286 8.08 -0.48 11.13
N VAL A 287 7.48 -0.69 9.96
CA VAL A 287 8.12 -1.33 8.80
C VAL A 287 8.01 -0.41 7.60
N LEU A 288 9.16 0.08 7.13
CA LEU A 288 9.24 0.95 5.97
C LEU A 288 9.66 0.15 4.73
N LYS A 289 8.77 0.04 3.75
CA LYS A 289 8.98 -0.58 2.43
C LYS A 289 9.76 0.39 1.54
N LEU A 290 10.90 -0.04 1.02
CA LEU A 290 11.84 0.75 0.20
C LEU A 290 11.84 0.30 -1.28
N GLY A 291 10.80 -0.41 -1.72
CA GLY A 291 10.71 -0.95 -3.07
C GLY A 291 11.86 -1.91 -3.38
N SER A 292 12.57 -1.68 -4.50
CA SER A 292 13.71 -2.51 -4.93
C SER A 292 14.92 -2.46 -3.99
N ALA A 293 14.96 -1.52 -3.03
CA ALA A 293 15.98 -1.48 -1.99
C ALA A 293 15.65 -2.36 -0.77
N GLY A 294 14.48 -3.01 -0.74
CA GLY A 294 14.05 -3.89 0.35
C GLY A 294 13.20 -3.17 1.39
N CYS A 295 13.57 -3.26 2.66
CA CYS A 295 12.83 -2.61 3.75
C CYS A 295 13.72 -2.15 4.90
N ARG A 296 13.17 -1.31 5.77
CA ARG A 296 13.80 -0.88 7.02
C ARG A 296 12.88 -1.15 8.21
N VAL A 297 13.43 -1.82 9.23
CA VAL A 297 12.75 -2.12 10.50
C VAL A 297 13.71 -1.81 11.64
N PHE A 298 13.27 -1.02 12.64
CA PHE A 298 14.10 -0.56 13.77
C PHE A 298 15.48 0.01 13.37
N GLY A 299 15.53 0.78 12.28
CA GLY A 299 16.76 1.39 11.77
C GLY A 299 17.66 0.45 10.95
N ARG A 300 17.42 -0.87 10.96
CA ARG A 300 18.16 -1.83 10.13
C ARG A 300 17.53 -1.97 8.76
N ILE A 301 18.37 -1.88 7.72
CA ILE A 301 17.97 -2.15 6.33
C ILE A 301 18.13 -3.64 6.04
N ILE A 302 17.10 -4.25 5.48
CA ILE A 302 17.11 -5.60 4.91
C ILE A 302 17.01 -5.44 3.39
N PRO A 303 18.11 -5.70 2.64
CA PRO A 303 18.15 -5.44 1.21
C PRO A 303 17.31 -6.45 0.44
N ALA A 304 16.66 -5.99 -0.64
CA ALA A 304 16.03 -6.89 -1.60
C ALA A 304 17.05 -7.43 -2.61
N PRO A 305 16.91 -8.68 -3.08
CA PRO A 305 17.66 -9.16 -4.22
C PRO A 305 17.30 -8.36 -5.48
N THR A 306 18.29 -8.15 -6.35
CA THR A 306 18.06 -7.56 -7.66
C THR A 306 17.29 -8.56 -8.54
N VAL A 307 16.12 -8.14 -9.00
CA VAL A 307 15.25 -8.91 -9.89
C VAL A 307 14.76 -8.03 -11.04
N GLN A 308 14.40 -8.64 -12.17
CA GLN A 308 13.68 -7.95 -13.25
C GLN A 308 12.18 -8.18 -13.03
N PRO A 309 11.41 -7.18 -12.57
CA PRO A 309 10.01 -7.37 -12.25
C PRO A 309 9.18 -7.53 -13.53
N ILE A 310 8.29 -8.53 -13.54
CA ILE A 310 7.23 -8.67 -14.54
C ILE A 310 6.08 -7.72 -14.19
N ASP A 311 5.60 -7.77 -12.94
CA ASP A 311 4.54 -6.90 -12.46
C ASP A 311 4.73 -6.60 -10.97
N PRO A 312 4.96 -5.33 -10.56
CA PRO A 312 5.12 -4.98 -9.15
C PRO A 312 3.80 -4.99 -8.36
N THR A 313 2.66 -5.19 -9.02
CA THR A 313 1.34 -5.17 -8.38
C THR A 313 1.25 -6.23 -7.27
N GLY A 314 0.72 -5.87 -6.10
CA GLY A 314 0.58 -6.80 -4.97
C GLY A 314 1.87 -7.10 -4.20
N ALA A 315 3.04 -6.57 -4.58
CA ALA A 315 4.30 -6.82 -3.87
C ALA A 315 4.28 -6.36 -2.41
N GLY A 316 3.62 -5.22 -2.14
CA GLY A 316 3.40 -4.73 -0.78
C GLY A 316 2.48 -5.64 0.04
N ASP A 317 1.48 -6.26 -0.60
CA ASP A 317 0.51 -7.14 0.04
C ASP A 317 1.16 -8.49 0.37
N ALA A 318 1.97 -9.03 -0.56
CA ALA A 318 2.83 -10.20 -0.35
C ALA A 318 3.84 -9.99 0.78
N PHE A 319 4.47 -8.81 0.81
CA PHE A 319 5.39 -8.40 1.87
C PHE A 319 4.68 -8.43 3.23
N ALA A 320 3.53 -7.74 3.34
CA ALA A 320 2.81 -7.62 4.58
C ALA A 320 2.32 -8.99 5.08
N ALA A 321 1.80 -9.84 4.19
CA ALA A 321 1.37 -11.20 4.51
C ALA A 321 2.53 -12.03 5.08
N ALA A 322 3.65 -12.08 4.37
CA ALA A 322 4.83 -12.83 4.80
C ALA A 322 5.43 -12.31 6.12
N PHE A 323 5.45 -10.98 6.32
CA PHE A 323 5.89 -10.39 7.58
C PHE A 323 5.00 -10.85 8.74
N CYS A 324 3.68 -10.71 8.60
CA CYS A 324 2.71 -11.07 9.64
C CYS A 324 2.74 -12.57 9.95
N SER A 325 2.79 -13.42 8.92
CA SER A 325 2.93 -14.86 9.03
C SER A 325 4.20 -15.27 9.81
N ALA A 326 5.36 -14.73 9.44
CA ALA A 326 6.61 -15.00 10.12
C ALA A 326 6.60 -14.52 11.57
N TRP A 327 6.08 -13.30 11.80
CA TRP A 327 5.94 -12.71 13.13
C TRP A 327 5.11 -13.59 14.06
N LEU A 328 3.94 -14.05 13.59
CA LEU A 328 3.06 -14.92 14.38
C LEU A 328 3.66 -16.30 14.66
N ARG A 329 4.56 -16.79 13.80
CA ARG A 329 5.35 -18.01 14.01
C ARG A 329 6.53 -17.82 14.98
N GLY A 330 6.69 -16.62 15.54
CA GLY A 330 7.69 -16.31 16.56
C GLY A 330 9.03 -15.83 16.01
N ALA A 331 9.09 -15.45 14.73
CA ALA A 331 10.25 -14.77 14.17
C ALA A 331 10.40 -13.37 14.79
N THR A 332 11.64 -12.92 14.90
CA THR A 332 11.97 -11.55 15.29
C THR A 332 11.56 -10.56 14.17
N PRO A 333 11.42 -9.26 14.48
CA PRO A 333 11.14 -8.24 13.46
C PRO A 333 12.05 -8.28 12.23
N HIS A 334 13.34 -8.55 12.44
CA HIS A 334 14.31 -8.64 11.35
C HIS A 334 14.14 -9.91 10.53
N GLU A 335 13.93 -11.07 11.16
CA GLU A 335 13.67 -12.33 10.45
C GLU A 335 12.34 -12.30 9.67
N SER A 336 11.30 -11.67 10.24
CA SER A 336 10.05 -11.42 9.53
C SER A 336 10.24 -10.52 8.33
N ALA A 337 11.08 -9.48 8.45
CA ALA A 337 11.42 -8.59 7.34
C ALA A 337 12.21 -9.31 6.23
N GLU A 338 13.15 -10.21 6.58
CA GLU A 338 13.89 -11.03 5.61
C GLU A 338 12.95 -11.94 4.81
N GLN A 339 12.00 -12.61 5.47
CA GLN A 339 10.99 -13.42 4.80
C GLN A 339 10.04 -12.58 3.93
N ALA A 340 9.65 -11.40 4.42
CA ALA A 340 8.78 -10.48 3.70
C ALA A 340 9.43 -9.95 2.41
N VAL A 341 10.70 -9.55 2.48
CA VAL A 341 11.49 -9.17 1.30
C VAL A 341 11.56 -10.33 0.31
N SER A 342 11.84 -11.54 0.78
CA SER A 342 11.91 -12.73 -0.08
C SER A 342 10.57 -13.01 -0.80
N ALA A 343 9.44 -12.90 -0.09
CA ALA A 343 8.12 -13.09 -0.67
C ALA A 343 7.77 -12.01 -1.71
N ALA A 344 8.02 -10.74 -1.39
CA ALA A 344 7.80 -9.63 -2.30
C ALA A 344 8.68 -9.72 -3.56
N SER A 345 9.94 -10.12 -3.42
CA SER A 345 10.82 -10.31 -4.58
C SER A 345 10.38 -11.45 -5.49
N ARG A 346 9.70 -12.48 -4.96
CA ARG A 346 9.08 -13.53 -5.79
C ARG A 346 7.78 -13.09 -6.42
N SER A 347 6.96 -12.32 -5.70
CA SER A 347 5.65 -11.89 -6.22
C SER A 347 5.78 -11.05 -7.47
N VAL A 348 6.83 -10.23 -7.59
CA VAL A 348 7.03 -9.39 -8.78
C VAL A 348 7.45 -10.16 -10.02
N LEU A 349 7.77 -11.46 -9.89
CA LEU A 349 8.17 -12.33 -11.01
C LEU A 349 6.97 -12.99 -11.71
N VAL A 350 5.75 -12.71 -11.28
CA VAL A 350 4.52 -13.20 -11.88
C VAL A 350 3.60 -12.01 -12.18
N ALA A 351 2.73 -12.16 -13.18
CA ALA A 351 1.75 -11.12 -13.51
C ALA A 351 0.58 -11.14 -12.52
N GLY A 352 0.09 -9.97 -12.13
CA GLY A 352 -1.05 -9.81 -11.24
C GLY A 352 -0.67 -9.78 -9.74
N ALA A 353 -1.65 -9.43 -8.91
CA ALA A 353 -1.43 -9.13 -7.50
C ALA A 353 -1.45 -10.34 -6.55
N ARG A 354 -1.85 -11.52 -7.05
CA ARG A 354 -2.10 -12.73 -6.27
C ARG A 354 -1.15 -13.86 -6.66
N PRO A 355 -0.83 -14.79 -5.74
CA PRO A 355 -0.03 -15.96 -6.07
C PRO A 355 -0.77 -16.83 -7.10
N SER A 356 -0.03 -17.37 -8.06
CA SER A 356 -0.52 -18.22 -9.15
C SER A 356 -1.00 -19.58 -8.65
#